data_AF-A0A939BCU2-F1
#
_entry.id   AF-A0A939BCU2-F1
#
_cell.length_a   1.000
_cell.length_b   1.000
_cell.length_c   1.000
_cell.angle_alpha   90.00
_cell.angle_beta   90.00
_cell.angle_gamma   90.00
#
_symmetry.space_group_name_H-M   'P 1'
#
loop_
_entity.id
_entity.type
_entity.pdbx_description
1 polymer ?
#
loop_
_entity_poly.entity_id
_entity_poly.type
_entity_poly.pdbx_seq_one_letter_code
_entity_poly.pdbx_strand_id
1 'polypeptide(L)'
;MTKNEFLSSLSQTLAELPEQDVAQSLAYYSEMIDDYMENGMTEEEAVETLGSVEEVSAQILADVPVQDRTEDEPAPRKSMEVWKIVLLILGSPLWFPLLITAASVLVSVYVTIWAVVISLYTVVASFAAGALGGILGCVAFGFRADAIQAVLFLGGGLVCAGLAIFSFFGCNQVAKGVVWLSRTMWLWLGRCFWRRGDAE
;
A
#
# COMPACT_ATOMS: atom_id res chain seq x y z
N MET A 1 -33.25 56.92 3.04
CA MET A 1 -33.35 55.54 2.51
C MET A 1 -33.78 54.67 3.67
N THR A 2 -34.70 53.74 3.43
CA THR A 2 -35.14 52.81 4.49
C THR A 2 -34.09 51.72 4.71
N LYS A 3 -34.12 51.04 5.87
CA LYS A 3 -33.21 49.93 6.17
C LYS A 3 -33.19 48.86 5.07
N ASN A 4 -34.38 48.50 4.58
CA ASN A 4 -34.53 47.48 3.54
C ASN A 4 -33.94 47.93 2.19
N GLU A 5 -34.10 49.19 1.83
CA GLU A 5 -33.51 49.75 0.62
C GLU A 5 -31.98 49.77 0.69
N PHE A 6 -31.41 50.14 1.83
CA PHE A 6 -29.97 50.15 2.06
C PHE A 6 -29.34 48.75 1.95
N LEU A 7 -29.91 47.77 2.66
CA LEU A 7 -29.40 46.38 2.62
C LEU A 7 -29.57 45.74 1.24
N SER A 8 -30.68 46.03 0.55
CA SER A 8 -30.90 45.63 -0.84
C SER A 8 -29.80 46.16 -1.75
N SER A 9 -29.54 47.47 -1.71
CA SER A 9 -28.51 48.09 -2.54
C SER A 9 -27.11 47.60 -2.19
N LEU A 10 -26.80 47.41 -0.91
CA LEU A 10 -25.52 46.86 -0.46
C LEU A 10 -25.32 45.42 -0.96
N SER A 11 -26.36 44.58 -0.93
CA SER A 11 -26.30 43.21 -1.45
C SER A 11 -26.00 43.16 -2.95
N GLN A 12 -26.53 44.12 -3.71
CA GLN A 12 -26.35 44.19 -5.16
C GLN A 12 -24.93 44.62 -5.53
N THR A 13 -24.36 45.56 -4.77
CA THR A 13 -22.97 46.00 -4.97
C THR A 13 -21.95 44.94 -4.54
N LEU A 14 -22.26 44.12 -3.53
CA LEU A 14 -21.38 43.05 -3.05
C LEU A 14 -21.59 41.70 -3.76
N ALA A 15 -22.40 41.64 -4.83
CA ALA A 15 -22.73 40.39 -5.53
C ALA A 15 -21.52 39.66 -6.15
N GLU A 16 -20.37 40.31 -6.23
CA GLU A 16 -19.10 39.70 -6.71
C GLU A 16 -18.37 38.90 -5.61
N LEU A 17 -18.80 38.98 -4.35
CA LEU A 17 -18.24 38.23 -3.22
C LEU A 17 -18.99 36.91 -2.96
N PRO A 18 -18.39 35.95 -2.22
CA PRO A 18 -19.07 34.72 -1.81
C PRO A 18 -20.38 35.01 -1.05
N GLU A 19 -21.43 34.23 -1.30
CA GLU A 19 -22.76 34.44 -0.69
C GLU A 19 -22.71 34.48 0.84
N GLN A 20 -21.79 33.72 1.45
CA GLN A 20 -21.58 33.70 2.90
C GLN A 20 -21.06 35.05 3.43
N ASP A 21 -20.11 35.67 2.75
CA ASP A 21 -19.51 36.95 3.16
C ASP A 21 -20.48 38.11 2.94
N VAL A 22 -21.27 38.05 1.87
CA VAL A 22 -22.36 38.98 1.60
C VAL A 22 -23.40 38.89 2.72
N ALA A 23 -23.85 37.68 3.07
CA ALA A 23 -24.83 37.47 4.13
C ALA A 23 -24.32 37.94 5.51
N GLN A 24 -23.04 37.68 5.82
CA GLN A 24 -22.42 38.13 7.07
C GLN A 24 -22.31 39.66 7.13
N SER A 25 -21.91 40.30 6.03
CA SER A 25 -21.82 41.77 5.95
C SER A 25 -23.19 42.42 6.12
N LEU A 26 -24.21 41.90 5.42
CA LEU A 26 -25.58 42.39 5.55
C LEU A 26 -26.15 42.21 6.97
N ALA A 27 -25.85 41.09 7.63
CA ALA A 27 -26.26 40.85 9.01
C ALA A 27 -25.62 41.86 9.97
N TYR A 28 -24.32 42.11 9.81
CA TYR A 28 -23.59 43.10 10.62
C TYR A 28 -24.17 44.51 10.49
N TYR A 29 -24.37 45.00 9.27
CA TYR A 29 -24.96 46.33 9.07
C TYR A 29 -26.44 46.38 9.46
N SER A 30 -27.19 45.29 9.32
CA SER A 30 -28.56 45.21 9.85
C SER A 30 -28.59 45.37 11.37
N GLU A 31 -27.71 44.68 12.09
CA GLU A 31 -27.59 44.77 13.55
C GLU A 31 -27.17 46.18 14.00
N MET A 32 -26.22 46.81 13.30
CA MET A 32 -25.85 48.20 13.57
C MET A 32 -27.02 49.18 13.38
N ILE A 33 -27.83 49.01 12.32
CA ILE A 33 -29.01 49.86 12.10
C ILE A 33 -30.04 49.63 13.22
N ASP A 34 -30.25 48.38 13.62
CA ASP A 34 -31.15 48.03 14.72
C ASP A 34 -30.70 48.64 16.04
N ASP A 35 -29.40 48.63 16.35
CA ASP A 35 -28.83 49.28 17.53
C ASP A 35 -29.09 50.80 17.53
N TYR A 36 -28.93 51.46 16.38
CA TYR A 36 -29.22 52.90 16.28
C TYR A 36 -30.71 53.21 16.45
N MET A 37 -31.58 52.37 15.91
CA MET A 37 -33.03 52.49 16.10
C MET A 37 -33.45 52.26 17.55
N GLU A 38 -32.84 51.30 18.25
CA GLU A 38 -33.08 51.06 19.68
C GLU A 38 -32.61 52.24 20.55
N ASN A 39 -31.56 52.94 20.12
CA ASN A 39 -31.09 54.18 20.73
C ASN A 39 -31.94 55.42 20.40
N GLY A 40 -33.06 55.26 19.69
CA GLY A 40 -34.07 56.29 19.46
C GLY A 40 -33.90 57.10 18.17
N MET A 41 -33.03 56.67 17.25
CA MET A 41 -32.92 57.26 15.91
C MET A 41 -34.02 56.72 14.98
N THR A 42 -34.43 57.51 13.99
CA THR A 42 -35.30 56.98 12.92
C THR A 42 -34.50 56.09 11.96
N GLU A 43 -35.18 55.24 11.20
CA GLU A 43 -34.53 54.36 10.21
C GLU A 43 -33.65 55.15 9.24
N GLU A 44 -34.13 56.32 8.80
CA GLU A 44 -33.41 57.15 7.84
C GLU A 44 -32.15 57.79 8.45
N GLU A 45 -32.21 58.22 9.71
CA GLU A 45 -31.08 58.81 10.44
C GLU A 45 -30.02 57.75 10.77
N ALA A 46 -30.44 56.54 11.14
CA ALA A 46 -29.55 55.41 11.39
C ALA A 46 -28.75 55.04 10.13
N VAL A 47 -29.41 55.01 8.97
CA VAL A 47 -28.73 54.71 7.70
C VAL A 47 -27.83 55.87 7.24
N GLU A 48 -28.23 57.13 7.45
CA GLU A 48 -27.39 58.29 7.15
C GLU A 48 -26.08 58.30 7.97
N THR A 49 -26.14 57.81 9.22
CA THR A 49 -24.98 57.70 10.12
C THR A 49 -23.93 56.70 9.64
N LEU A 50 -24.34 55.66 8.91
CA LEU A 50 -23.45 54.62 8.39
C LEU A 50 -22.65 55.04 7.14
N GLY A 51 -23.08 56.11 6.46
CA GLY A 51 -22.49 56.56 5.20
C GLY A 51 -23.22 56.05 3.96
N SER A 52 -22.69 56.36 2.77
CA SER A 52 -23.32 55.92 1.53
C SER A 52 -23.07 54.43 1.26
N VAL A 53 -23.95 53.81 0.48
CA VAL A 53 -23.81 52.39 0.09
C VAL A 53 -22.48 52.15 -0.64
N GLU A 54 -22.03 53.12 -1.44
CA GLU A 54 -20.77 53.07 -2.16
C GLU A 54 -19.54 53.12 -1.24
N GLU A 55 -19.58 53.94 -0.18
CA GLU A 55 -18.49 54.03 0.79
C GLU A 55 -18.38 52.73 1.61
N VAL A 56 -19.51 52.23 2.09
CA VAL A 56 -19.59 50.99 2.88
C VAL A 56 -19.14 49.78 2.06
N SER A 57 -19.63 49.64 0.82
CA SER A 57 -19.22 48.55 -0.07
C SER A 57 -17.73 48.62 -0.45
N ALA A 58 -17.19 49.81 -0.69
CA ALA A 58 -15.76 49.98 -0.97
C ALA A 58 -14.89 49.58 0.23
N GLN A 59 -15.32 49.87 1.45
CA GLN A 59 -14.62 49.47 2.68
C GLN A 59 -14.64 47.95 2.86
N ILE A 60 -15.79 47.31 2.68
CA ILE A 60 -15.90 45.84 2.76
C ILE A 60 -14.98 45.19 1.72
N LEU A 61 -15.02 45.65 0.47
CA LEU A 61 -14.17 45.13 -0.62
C LEU A 61 -12.67 45.34 -0.39
N ALA A 62 -12.29 46.39 0.35
CA ALA A 62 -10.90 46.67 0.71
C ALA A 62 -10.40 45.78 1.86
N ASP A 63 -11.29 45.39 2.78
CA ASP A 63 -10.98 44.55 3.94
C ASP A 63 -11.00 43.05 3.62
N VAL A 64 -11.54 42.63 2.47
CA VAL A 64 -11.45 41.22 2.01
C VAL A 64 -10.00 40.87 1.65
N PRO A 65 -9.37 39.92 2.36
CA PRO A 65 -8.02 39.47 2.02
C PRO A 65 -8.03 38.85 0.62
N VAL A 66 -7.04 39.21 -0.21
CA VAL A 66 -6.86 38.82 -1.64
C VAL A 66 -6.85 37.30 -1.90
N GLN A 67 -6.97 36.46 -0.87
CA GLN A 67 -6.99 35.01 -0.99
C GLN A 67 -8.37 34.40 -1.30
N ASP A 68 -9.46 35.17 -1.23
CA ASP A 68 -10.83 34.63 -1.40
C ASP A 68 -11.58 35.15 -2.64
N ARG A 69 -10.83 35.49 -3.70
CA ARG A 69 -11.43 35.79 -5.01
C ARG A 69 -11.46 34.52 -5.85
N THR A 70 -12.57 33.81 -5.70
CA THR A 70 -13.17 32.78 -6.57
C THR A 70 -12.32 31.54 -6.84
N GLU A 71 -12.84 30.38 -6.44
CA GLU A 71 -13.45 29.36 -7.32
C GLU A 71 -13.53 28.04 -6.54
N ASP A 72 -14.75 27.56 -6.28
CA ASP A 72 -15.10 26.18 -5.91
C ASP A 72 -14.12 25.43 -4.96
N GLU A 73 -14.34 25.48 -3.63
CA GLU A 73 -13.65 24.54 -2.73
C GLU A 73 -14.49 23.30 -2.39
N PRO A 74 -14.16 22.12 -2.96
CA PRO A 74 -14.65 20.84 -2.50
C PRO A 74 -13.85 20.40 -1.27
N ALA A 75 -14.45 20.49 -0.08
CA ALA A 75 -14.08 19.90 1.22
C ALA A 75 -12.58 19.93 1.62
N PRO A 76 -12.21 20.32 2.86
CA PRO A 76 -10.82 20.51 3.25
C PRO A 76 -10.01 19.23 3.05
N ARG A 77 -9.27 19.18 1.92
CA ARG A 77 -8.40 18.06 1.59
C ARG A 77 -7.21 18.20 2.51
N LYS A 78 -7.18 17.37 3.55
CA LYS A 78 -5.99 17.11 4.39
C LYS A 78 -4.75 17.18 3.51
N SER A 79 -4.03 18.30 3.59
CA SER A 79 -2.94 18.62 2.67
C SER A 79 -1.80 17.66 2.97
N MET A 80 -1.81 16.52 2.28
CA MET A 80 -0.62 15.71 2.15
C MET A 80 0.43 16.63 1.54
N GLU A 81 1.49 16.90 2.30
CA GLU A 81 2.60 17.75 1.88
C GLU A 81 2.94 17.44 0.42
N VAL A 82 2.89 18.45 -0.45
CA VAL A 82 3.07 18.31 -1.90
C VAL A 82 4.31 17.47 -2.24
N TRP A 83 5.33 17.54 -1.40
CA TRP A 83 6.53 16.71 -1.52
C TRP A 83 6.27 15.21 -1.42
N LYS A 84 5.37 14.73 -0.55
CA LYS A 84 4.93 13.32 -0.49
C LYS A 84 4.22 12.91 -1.78
N ILE A 85 3.41 13.78 -2.37
CA ILE A 85 2.72 13.51 -3.64
C ILE A 85 3.73 13.45 -4.80
N VAL A 86 4.70 14.37 -4.85
CA VAL A 86 5.78 14.34 -5.83
C VAL A 86 6.64 13.08 -5.67
N LEU A 87 6.98 12.71 -4.43
CA LEU A 87 7.70 11.47 -4.13
C LEU A 87 6.87 10.23 -4.49
N LEU A 88 5.54 10.30 -4.34
CA LEU A 88 4.63 9.23 -4.74
C LEU A 88 4.51 9.14 -6.26
N ILE A 89 4.51 10.23 -7.01
CA ILE A 89 4.44 10.23 -8.48
C ILE A 89 5.77 9.79 -9.09
N LEU A 90 6.90 10.27 -8.57
CA LEU A 90 8.23 9.86 -9.00
C LEU A 90 8.57 8.44 -8.51
N GLY A 91 8.07 8.09 -7.34
CA GLY A 91 8.21 6.77 -6.74
C GLY A 91 7.24 5.74 -7.34
N SER A 92 6.07 6.15 -7.84
CA SER A 92 5.02 5.29 -8.42
C SER A 92 5.57 4.31 -9.47
N PRO A 93 6.36 4.74 -10.47
CA PRO A 93 6.99 3.82 -11.42
C PRO A 93 8.13 2.99 -10.81
N LEU A 94 8.63 3.34 -9.61
CA LEU A 94 9.69 2.64 -8.88
C LEU A 94 9.15 1.54 -7.94
N TRP A 95 7.97 1.71 -7.35
CA TRP A 95 7.35 0.70 -6.48
C TRP A 95 7.02 -0.58 -7.24
N PHE A 96 6.56 -0.47 -8.48
CA PHE A 96 6.20 -1.61 -9.31
C PHE A 96 7.38 -2.55 -9.61
N PRO A 97 8.52 -2.08 -10.17
CA PRO A 97 9.70 -2.92 -10.37
C PRO A 97 10.33 -3.37 -9.05
N LEU A 98 10.26 -2.58 -7.99
CA LEU A 98 10.76 -2.98 -6.67
C LEU A 98 9.94 -4.16 -6.09
N LEU A 99 8.61 -4.14 -6.25
CA LEU A 99 7.75 -5.26 -5.86
C LEU A 99 8.05 -6.49 -6.71
N ILE A 100 8.20 -6.33 -8.04
CA ILE A 100 8.54 -7.44 -8.94
C ILE A 100 9.89 -8.06 -8.59
N THR A 101 10.92 -7.25 -8.32
CA THR A 101 12.25 -7.75 -7.93
C THR A 101 12.19 -8.48 -6.59
N ALA A 102 11.50 -7.93 -5.59
CA ALA A 102 11.30 -8.61 -4.31
C ALA A 102 10.55 -9.94 -4.48
N ALA A 103 9.49 -9.98 -5.29
CA ALA A 103 8.76 -11.20 -5.60
C ALA A 103 9.65 -12.22 -6.34
N SER A 104 10.44 -11.77 -7.30
CA SER A 104 11.39 -12.60 -8.05
C SER A 104 12.44 -13.23 -7.13
N VAL A 105 13.00 -12.46 -6.19
CA VAL A 105 13.95 -12.97 -5.19
C VAL A 105 13.30 -14.03 -4.29
N LEU A 106 12.07 -13.79 -3.81
CA LEU A 106 11.34 -14.76 -3.00
C LEU A 106 11.08 -16.07 -3.76
N VAL A 107 10.66 -15.96 -5.03
CA VAL A 107 10.45 -17.13 -5.90
C VAL A 107 11.78 -17.85 -6.14
N SER A 108 12.87 -17.14 -6.39
CA SER A 108 14.20 -17.73 -6.56
C SER A 108 14.65 -18.52 -5.32
N VAL A 109 14.50 -17.94 -4.13
CA VAL A 109 14.81 -18.62 -2.86
C VAL A 109 13.92 -19.85 -2.68
N TYR A 110 12.63 -19.75 -2.99
CA TYR A 110 11.73 -20.90 -2.91
C TYR A 110 12.14 -22.02 -3.87
N VAL A 111 12.42 -21.69 -5.14
CA VAL A 111 12.86 -22.66 -6.16
C VAL A 111 14.19 -23.30 -5.78
N THR A 112 15.16 -22.55 -5.28
CA THR A 112 16.46 -23.10 -4.84
C THR A 112 16.31 -24.07 -3.68
N ILE A 113 15.44 -23.76 -2.69
CA ILE A 113 15.13 -24.70 -1.60
C ILE A 113 14.56 -26.02 -2.15
N TRP A 114 13.60 -25.96 -3.08
CA TRP A 114 13.04 -27.16 -3.70
C TRP A 114 14.03 -27.89 -4.61
N ALA A 115 14.89 -27.17 -5.33
CA ALA A 115 15.94 -27.75 -6.16
C ALA A 115 16.92 -28.58 -5.32
N VAL A 116 17.28 -28.11 -4.12
CA VAL A 116 18.09 -28.90 -3.17
C VAL A 116 17.38 -30.18 -2.79
N VAL A 117 16.08 -30.12 -2.44
CA VAL A 117 15.30 -31.33 -2.13
C VAL A 117 15.28 -32.30 -3.30
N ILE A 118 15.01 -31.83 -4.52
CA ILE A 118 15.03 -32.66 -5.72
C ILE A 118 16.41 -33.30 -5.93
N SER A 119 17.49 -32.53 -5.79
CA SER A 119 18.86 -33.03 -5.95
C SER A 119 19.21 -34.13 -4.94
N LEU A 120 18.68 -34.04 -3.71
CA LEU A 120 18.84 -35.10 -2.72
C LEU A 120 18.11 -36.38 -3.15
N TYR A 121 16.91 -36.26 -3.72
CA TYR A 121 16.18 -37.40 -4.27
C TYR A 121 16.84 -37.99 -5.53
N THR A 122 17.48 -37.18 -6.38
CA THR A 122 18.19 -37.73 -7.54
C THR A 122 19.39 -38.56 -7.11
N VAL A 123 20.10 -38.17 -6.05
CA VAL A 123 21.18 -38.99 -5.45
C VAL A 123 20.64 -40.34 -4.97
N VAL A 124 19.50 -40.36 -4.29
CA VAL A 124 18.84 -41.61 -3.87
C VAL A 124 18.47 -42.46 -5.09
N ALA A 125 17.92 -41.84 -6.15
CA ALA A 125 17.56 -42.53 -7.39
C ALA A 125 18.81 -43.10 -8.10
N SER A 126 19.94 -42.39 -8.11
CA SER A 126 21.20 -42.87 -8.66
C SER A 126 21.72 -44.09 -7.90
N PHE A 127 21.64 -44.10 -6.57
CA PHE A 127 22.02 -45.28 -5.78
C PHE A 127 21.08 -46.46 -6.02
N ALA A 128 19.77 -46.22 -6.14
CA ALA A 128 18.80 -47.26 -6.48
C ALA A 128 19.07 -47.85 -7.89
N ALA A 129 19.37 -47.01 -8.87
CA ALA A 129 19.77 -47.44 -10.21
C ALA A 129 21.09 -48.23 -10.17
N GLY A 130 22.05 -47.79 -9.35
CA GLY A 130 23.31 -48.52 -9.12
C GLY A 130 23.08 -49.90 -8.49
N ALA A 131 22.13 -50.02 -7.57
CA ALA A 131 21.75 -51.31 -6.98
C ALA A 131 21.16 -52.27 -8.04
N LEU A 132 20.24 -51.77 -8.87
CA LEU A 132 19.67 -52.55 -9.97
C LEU A 132 20.74 -52.92 -11.01
N GLY A 133 21.63 -51.98 -11.34
CA GLY A 133 22.77 -52.22 -12.22
C GLY A 133 23.73 -53.28 -11.68
N GLY A 134 23.95 -53.32 -10.37
CA GLY A 134 24.75 -54.35 -9.71
C GLY A 134 24.13 -55.74 -9.82
N ILE A 135 22.81 -55.86 -9.65
CA ILE A 135 22.08 -57.13 -9.80
C ILE A 135 22.11 -57.59 -11.26
N LEU A 136 21.81 -56.71 -12.21
CA LEU A 136 21.86 -57.03 -13.65
C LEU A 136 23.28 -57.39 -14.09
N GLY A 137 24.29 -56.66 -13.59
CA GLY A 137 25.71 -56.95 -13.82
C GLY A 137 26.09 -58.34 -13.30
N CYS A 138 25.67 -58.69 -12.08
CA CYS A 138 25.91 -60.01 -11.51
C CYS A 138 25.35 -61.13 -12.42
N VAL A 139 24.11 -60.97 -12.90
CA VAL A 139 23.48 -61.95 -13.80
C VAL A 139 24.23 -62.04 -15.13
N ALA A 140 24.56 -60.92 -15.75
CA ALA A 140 25.24 -60.87 -17.04
C ALA A 140 26.65 -61.47 -17.01
N PHE A 141 27.44 -61.19 -15.97
CA PHE A 141 28.79 -61.76 -15.82
C PHE A 141 28.76 -63.22 -15.33
N GLY A 142 27.72 -63.63 -14.61
CA GLY A 142 27.49 -65.03 -14.24
C GLY A 142 27.38 -65.95 -15.45
N PHE A 143 26.76 -65.49 -16.54
CA PHE A 143 26.69 -66.24 -17.80
C PHE A 143 28.03 -66.32 -18.55
N ARG A 144 28.99 -65.43 -18.27
CA ARG A 144 30.33 -65.43 -18.89
C ARG A 144 31.37 -66.26 -18.12
N ALA A 145 30.98 -66.93 -17.03
CA ALA A 145 31.83 -67.70 -16.12
C ALA A 145 32.90 -66.87 -15.35
N ASP A 146 32.80 -65.54 -15.36
CA ASP A 146 33.67 -64.64 -14.59
C ASP A 146 33.13 -64.44 -13.16
N ALA A 147 33.26 -65.48 -12.32
CA ALA A 147 32.69 -65.51 -10.97
C ALA A 147 33.15 -64.36 -10.07
N ILE A 148 34.41 -63.91 -10.20
CA ILE A 148 34.96 -62.81 -9.39
C ILE A 148 34.25 -61.49 -9.73
N GLN A 149 34.03 -61.21 -11.01
CA GLN A 149 33.37 -59.97 -11.44
C GLN A 149 31.89 -59.99 -11.04
N ALA A 150 31.21 -61.13 -11.17
CA ALA A 150 29.80 -61.27 -10.76
C ALA A 150 29.61 -60.97 -9.25
N VAL A 151 30.47 -61.52 -8.39
CA VAL A 151 30.41 -61.27 -6.93
C VAL A 151 30.72 -59.81 -6.60
N LEU A 152 31.65 -59.17 -7.30
CA LEU A 152 31.96 -57.74 -7.11
C LEU A 152 30.78 -56.85 -7.50
N PHE A 153 30.10 -57.11 -8.62
CA PHE A 153 28.90 -56.37 -9.03
C PHE A 153 27.72 -56.60 -8.07
N LEU A 154 27.55 -57.82 -7.55
CA LEU A 154 26.56 -58.12 -6.51
C LEU A 154 26.83 -57.34 -5.22
N GLY A 155 28.09 -57.34 -4.76
CA GLY A 155 28.52 -56.60 -3.57
C GLY A 155 28.36 -55.09 -3.75
N GLY A 156 28.77 -54.54 -4.89
CA GLY A 156 28.55 -53.13 -5.23
C GLY A 156 27.07 -52.77 -5.28
N GLY A 157 26.23 -53.63 -5.84
CA GLY A 157 24.77 -53.45 -5.86
C GLY A 157 24.17 -53.42 -4.45
N LEU A 158 24.62 -54.30 -3.55
CA LEU A 158 24.16 -54.35 -2.17
C LEU A 158 24.58 -53.11 -1.36
N VAL A 159 25.81 -52.63 -1.56
CA VAL A 159 26.31 -51.38 -0.95
C VAL A 159 25.48 -50.19 -1.44
N CYS A 160 25.23 -50.09 -2.74
CA CYS A 160 24.37 -49.06 -3.32
C CYS A 160 22.93 -49.13 -2.77
N ALA A 161 22.37 -50.32 -2.58
CA ALA A 161 21.05 -50.50 -1.98
C ALA A 161 21.01 -50.03 -0.52
N GLY A 162 22.03 -50.37 0.27
CA GLY A 162 22.16 -49.91 1.65
C GLY A 162 22.26 -48.39 1.77
N LEU A 163 23.09 -47.77 0.91
CA LEU A 163 23.22 -46.31 0.83
C LEU A 163 21.92 -45.64 0.37
N ALA A 164 21.19 -46.22 -0.57
CA ALA A 164 19.91 -45.68 -1.02
C ALA A 164 18.88 -45.61 0.12
N ILE A 165 18.75 -46.69 0.91
CA ILE A 165 17.80 -46.76 2.03
C ILE A 165 18.18 -45.75 3.13
N PHE A 166 19.47 -45.71 3.50
CA PHE A 166 19.97 -44.78 4.51
C PHE A 166 19.77 -43.33 4.07
N SER A 167 20.15 -43.01 2.82
CA SER A 167 20.04 -41.67 2.27
C SER A 167 18.57 -41.25 2.11
N PHE A 168 17.66 -42.16 1.74
CA PHE A 168 16.22 -41.89 1.68
C PHE A 168 15.63 -41.44 3.03
N PHE A 169 16.02 -42.10 4.13
CA PHE A 169 15.54 -41.71 5.47
C PHE A 169 16.05 -40.32 5.86
N GLY A 170 17.33 -40.02 5.58
CA GLY A 170 17.91 -38.68 5.78
C GLY A 170 17.21 -37.60 4.95
N CYS A 171 16.98 -37.86 3.66
CA CYS A 171 16.29 -36.94 2.76
C CYS A 171 14.85 -36.66 3.20
N ASN A 172 14.13 -37.68 3.68
CA ASN A 172 12.76 -37.51 4.17
C ASN A 172 12.69 -36.62 5.42
N GLN A 173 13.68 -36.70 6.32
CA GLN A 173 13.76 -35.80 7.48
C GLN A 173 14.04 -34.36 7.06
N VAL A 174 14.97 -34.15 6.11
CA VAL A 174 15.25 -32.82 5.56
C VAL A 174 14.01 -32.24 4.86
N ALA A 175 13.31 -33.04 4.06
CA ALA A 175 12.07 -32.61 3.39
C ALA A 175 10.98 -32.20 4.40
N LYS A 176 10.79 -32.98 5.48
CA LYS A 176 9.87 -32.61 6.57
C LYS A 176 10.28 -31.32 7.26
N GLY A 177 11.57 -31.14 7.52
CA GLY A 177 12.13 -29.90 8.08
C GLY A 177 11.86 -28.69 7.19
N VAL A 178 12.08 -28.82 5.89
CA VAL A 178 11.81 -27.78 4.89
C VAL A 178 10.32 -27.44 4.81
N VAL A 179 9.43 -28.43 4.82
CA VAL A 179 7.97 -28.21 4.82
C VAL A 179 7.48 -27.57 6.11
N TRP A 180 8.07 -27.96 7.25
CA TRP A 180 7.78 -27.33 8.53
C TRP A 180 8.25 -25.87 8.56
N LEU A 181 9.45 -25.59 8.05
CA LEU A 181 10.01 -24.25 7.98
C LEU A 181 9.17 -23.36 7.06
N SER A 182 8.77 -23.86 5.89
CA SER A 182 7.96 -23.10 4.94
C SER A 182 6.58 -22.76 5.51
N ARG A 183 5.93 -23.70 6.20
CA ARG A 183 4.68 -23.44 6.94
C ARG A 183 4.86 -22.40 8.03
N THR A 184 5.97 -22.47 8.77
CA THR A 184 6.26 -21.52 9.85
C THR A 184 6.49 -20.12 9.30
N MET A 185 7.24 -19.98 8.19
CA MET A 185 7.43 -18.69 7.52
C MET A 185 6.11 -18.12 7.01
N TRP A 186 5.24 -18.95 6.44
CA TRP A 186 3.93 -18.51 5.94
C TRP A 186 3.01 -18.02 7.07
N LEU A 187 2.96 -18.74 8.19
CA LEU A 187 2.21 -18.32 9.38
C LEU A 187 2.81 -17.07 10.03
N TRP A 188 4.15 -16.94 10.03
CA TRP A 188 4.82 -15.76 10.56
C TRP A 188 4.58 -14.52 9.69
N LEU A 189 4.65 -14.65 8.36
CA LEU A 189 4.27 -13.60 7.42
C LEU A 189 2.80 -13.22 7.58
N GLY A 190 1.89 -14.19 7.68
CA GLY A 190 0.47 -13.93 7.93
C GLY A 190 0.24 -13.15 9.23
N ARG A 191 0.96 -13.52 10.32
CA ARG A 191 0.90 -12.79 11.60
C ARG A 191 1.51 -11.40 11.52
N CYS A 192 2.62 -11.21 10.79
CA CYS A 192 3.24 -9.90 10.62
C CYS A 192 2.36 -8.94 9.80
N PHE A 193 1.65 -9.44 8.80
CA PHE A 193 0.71 -8.64 8.02
C PHE A 193 -0.57 -8.30 8.80
N TRP A 194 -1.12 -9.24 9.58
CA TRP A 194 -2.32 -8.97 10.37
C TRP A 194 -2.07 -8.03 11.55
N ARG A 195 -0.88 -8.03 12.15
CA ARG A 195 -0.57 -7.11 13.28
C ARG A 195 -0.41 -5.65 12.87
N ARG A 196 -0.33 -5.34 11.58
CA ARG A 196 -0.19 -3.97 11.06
C ARG A 196 -1.52 -3.32 10.68
N GLY A 197 -2.61 -4.08 10.59
CA GLY A 197 -3.95 -3.57 10.28
C GLY A 197 -4.67 -2.92 11.46
N ASP A 198 -4.19 -3.13 12.69
CA ASP A 198 -4.82 -2.61 13.92
C ASP A 198 -4.11 -1.36 14.47
N ALA A 199 -3.19 -0.76 13.72
CA ALA A 199 -2.36 0.36 14.16
C ALA A 199 -2.57 1.67 13.37
N GLU A 200 -3.61 1.75 12.53
CA GLU A 200 -4.03 3.00 11.86
C GLU A 200 -5.48 3.36 12.23
#